data_AF-A0A941G327-F1
#
_entry.id   AF-A0A941G327-F1
#
_cell.length_a   1.000
_cell.length_b   1.000
_cell.length_c   1.000
_cell.angle_alpha   90.00
_cell.angle_beta   90.00
_cell.angle_gamma   90.00
#
_symmetry.space_group_name_H-M   'P 1'
#
loop_
_entity.id
_entity.type
_entity.pdbx_description
1 polymer ?
#
loop_
_entity_poly.entity_id
_entity_poly.type
_entity_poly.pdbx_seq_one_letter_code
_entity_poly.pdbx_strand_id
1 'polypeptide(L)'
;MFGIFGGKPKDGPPNSIGEAKKLMERLGAARGGEIIRAAAMSGNVFCQVFMSQMALCLVVDGGGEEIKRDLEMFTEMAAKSGDAGSQFNLGKLYMAKINANVEYFSPDDIENIKQAKHWYSMAAKQGLREAKASLKNLEVFEF
;
A
#
# COMPACT_ATOMS: atom_id res chain seq x y z
N MET A 1 33.22 -13.31 37.56
CA MET A 1 33.14 -12.47 36.35
C MET A 1 32.35 -13.23 35.29
N PHE A 2 31.03 -13.08 35.25
CA PHE A 2 30.20 -13.57 34.14
C PHE A 2 28.98 -12.65 34.00
N GLY A 3 29.02 -11.80 32.98
CA GLY A 3 27.93 -10.94 32.56
C GLY A 3 27.86 -10.96 31.05
N ILE A 4 27.39 -12.06 30.48
CA ILE A 4 27.09 -12.15 29.05
C ILE A 4 25.70 -11.54 28.85
N PHE A 5 25.59 -10.23 28.97
CA PHE A 5 24.46 -9.49 28.43
C PHE A 5 24.66 -9.37 26.92
N GLY A 6 24.46 -10.47 26.21
CA GLY A 6 24.17 -10.45 24.78
C GLY A 6 22.77 -9.86 24.61
N GLY A 7 22.64 -8.54 24.73
CA GLY A 7 21.42 -7.86 24.36
C GLY A 7 21.11 -8.24 22.91
N LYS A 8 19.97 -8.89 22.67
CA LYS A 8 19.45 -9.04 21.30
C LYS A 8 19.56 -7.65 20.66
N PRO A 9 20.11 -7.52 19.44
CA PRO A 9 20.09 -6.24 18.76
C PRO A 9 18.66 -5.71 18.85
N LYS A 10 18.49 -4.45 19.24
CA LYS A 10 17.18 -3.80 19.14
C LYS A 10 16.89 -3.74 17.66
N ASP A 11 16.26 -4.78 17.16
CA ASP A 11 15.88 -4.90 15.77
C ASP A 11 14.78 -3.90 15.53
N GLY A 12 15.21 -2.68 15.24
CA GLY A 12 14.33 -1.61 14.83
C GLY A 12 13.60 -2.02 13.54
N PRO A 13 12.50 -1.34 13.24
CA PRO A 13 11.80 -1.57 11.98
C PRO A 13 12.74 -1.31 10.79
N PRO A 14 12.73 -2.14 9.74
CA PRO A 14 13.55 -1.89 8.57
C PRO A 14 13.05 -0.64 7.85
N ASN A 15 13.97 0.12 7.25
CA ASN A 15 13.68 1.31 6.44
C ASN A 15 14.18 1.15 4.99
N SER A 16 14.63 -0.05 4.62
CA SER A 16 15.05 -0.38 3.28
C SER A 16 14.88 -1.88 2.99
N ILE A 17 14.87 -2.24 1.71
CA ILE A 17 14.80 -3.65 1.28
C ILE A 17 15.99 -4.45 1.82
N GLY A 18 17.18 -3.85 1.88
CA GLY A 18 18.37 -4.48 2.44
C GLY A 18 18.24 -4.78 3.93
N GLU A 19 17.64 -3.87 4.70
CA GLU A 19 17.36 -4.08 6.12
C GLU A 19 16.27 -5.14 6.33
N ALA A 20 15.20 -5.09 5.53
CA ALA A 20 14.12 -6.08 5.59
C ALA A 20 14.66 -7.48 5.27
N LYS A 21 15.52 -7.62 4.26
CA LYS A 21 16.19 -8.87 3.91
C LYS A 21 17.04 -9.40 5.06
N LYS A 22 17.93 -8.57 5.63
CA LYS A 22 18.77 -8.96 6.77
C LYS A 22 17.93 -9.36 7.99
N LEU A 23 16.83 -8.67 8.24
CA LEU A 23 15.90 -8.97 9.32
C LEU A 23 15.28 -10.36 9.12
N MET A 24 14.78 -10.64 7.92
CA MET A 24 14.18 -11.95 7.59
C MET A 24 15.21 -13.08 7.57
N GLU A 25 16.44 -12.85 7.09
CA GLU A 25 17.53 -13.84 7.13
C GLU A 25 17.91 -14.22 8.56
N ARG A 26 17.94 -13.23 9.47
CA ARG A 26 18.36 -13.43 10.85
C ARG A 26 17.27 -13.97 11.77
N LEU A 27 16.01 -13.57 11.55
CA LEU A 27 14.89 -13.93 12.43
C LEU A 27 13.90 -14.93 11.81
N GLY A 28 14.05 -15.23 10.52
CA GLY A 28 13.08 -16.00 9.75
C GLY A 28 11.90 -15.15 9.27
N ALA A 29 11.16 -15.67 8.29
CA ALA A 29 10.05 -14.98 7.66
C ALA A 29 8.91 -14.67 8.65
N ALA A 30 8.58 -15.59 9.56
CA ALA A 30 7.49 -15.41 10.53
C ALA A 30 7.77 -14.21 11.45
N ARG A 31 8.89 -14.24 12.17
CA ARG A 31 9.23 -13.16 13.12
C ARG A 31 9.60 -11.86 12.44
N GLY A 32 10.28 -11.92 11.28
CA GLY A 32 10.56 -10.74 10.46
C GLY A 32 9.27 -10.06 9.98
N GLY A 33 8.30 -10.86 9.51
CA GLY A 33 6.99 -10.38 9.09
C GLY A 33 6.20 -9.69 10.21
N GLU A 34 6.18 -10.26 11.42
CA GLU A 34 5.55 -9.63 12.59
C GLU A 34 6.13 -8.24 12.89
N ILE A 35 7.46 -8.10 12.85
CA ILE A 35 8.14 -6.83 13.10
C ILE A 35 7.81 -5.81 12.01
N ILE A 36 7.84 -6.21 10.74
CA ILE A 36 7.50 -5.34 9.60
C ILE A 36 6.03 -4.89 9.69
N ARG A 37 5.11 -5.80 10.02
CA ARG A 37 3.70 -5.47 10.20
C ARG A 37 3.50 -4.47 11.34
N ALA A 38 4.10 -4.72 12.49
CA ALA A 38 4.02 -3.82 13.64
C ALA A 38 4.61 -2.43 13.33
N ALA A 39 5.69 -2.39 12.57
CA ALA A 39 6.31 -1.15 12.11
C ALA A 39 5.40 -0.34 11.19
N ALA A 40 4.78 -1.00 10.20
CA ALA A 40 3.82 -0.37 9.30
C ALA A 40 2.65 0.24 10.08
N MET A 41 2.10 -0.52 11.04
CA MET A 41 1.04 -0.10 11.97
C MET A 41 1.45 1.08 12.85
N SER A 42 2.74 1.22 13.14
CA SER A 42 3.30 2.32 13.94
C SER A 42 3.68 3.54 13.10
N GLY A 43 3.32 3.58 11.81
CA GLY A 43 3.56 4.74 10.94
C GLY A 43 4.87 4.68 10.14
N ASN A 44 5.60 3.56 10.14
CA ASN A 44 6.79 3.42 9.29
C ASN A 44 6.38 3.32 7.82
N VAL A 45 6.61 4.40 7.06
CA VAL A 45 6.18 4.52 5.65
C VAL A 45 6.80 3.45 4.76
N PHE A 46 8.09 3.14 4.93
CA PHE A 46 8.74 2.07 4.18
C PHE A 46 8.04 0.73 4.41
N CYS A 47 7.72 0.40 5.67
CA CYS A 47 7.03 -0.85 5.99
C CYS A 47 5.58 -0.87 5.45
N GLN A 48 4.86 0.26 5.45
CA GLN A 48 3.54 0.34 4.83
C GLN A 48 3.61 0.08 3.32
N VAL A 49 4.54 0.73 2.62
CA VAL A 49 4.78 0.54 1.18
C VAL A 49 5.19 -0.91 0.90
N PHE A 50 6.11 -1.46 1.70
CA PHE A 50 6.57 -2.84 1.57
C PHE A 50 5.42 -3.83 1.72
N MET A 51 4.59 -3.68 2.76
CA MET A 51 3.44 -4.57 2.98
C MET A 51 2.39 -4.44 1.88
N SER A 52 2.11 -3.22 1.40
CA SER A 52 1.22 -2.98 0.26
C SER A 52 1.71 -3.70 -1.00
N GLN A 53 3.00 -3.59 -1.33
CA GLN A 53 3.60 -4.25 -2.50
C GLN A 53 3.61 -5.77 -2.37
N MET A 54 3.90 -6.30 -1.18
CA MET A 54 3.84 -7.74 -0.90
C MET A 54 2.43 -8.27 -1.08
N ALA A 55 1.42 -7.59 -0.50
CA ALA A 55 0.03 -7.99 -0.64
C ALA A 55 -0.43 -7.93 -2.11
N LEU A 56 -0.02 -6.90 -2.86
CA LEU A 56 -0.33 -6.78 -4.29
C LEU A 56 0.22 -7.97 -5.10
N CYS A 57 1.48 -8.35 -4.85
CA CYS A 57 2.09 -9.50 -5.51
C CYS A 57 1.28 -10.78 -5.24
N LEU A 58 0.90 -11.01 -3.98
CA LEU A 58 0.15 -12.20 -3.60
C LEU A 58 -1.29 -12.22 -4.13
N VAL A 59 -1.95 -11.06 -4.28
CA VAL A 59 -3.28 -10.99 -4.93
C VAL A 59 -3.20 -11.40 -6.40
N VAL A 60 -2.15 -10.99 -7.12
CA VAL A 60 -1.94 -11.38 -8.53
C VAL A 60 -1.80 -12.90 -8.66
N ASP A 61 -1.22 -13.56 -7.66
CA ASP A 61 -1.06 -15.01 -7.61
C ASP A 61 -2.28 -15.77 -7.04
N GLY A 62 -3.45 -15.10 -6.94
CA GLY A 62 -4.70 -15.72 -6.46
C GLY A 62 -4.90 -15.64 -4.94
N GLY A 63 -4.28 -14.65 -4.28
CA GLY A 63 -4.40 -14.42 -2.84
C GLY A 63 -5.85 -14.28 -2.36
N GLY A 64 -6.13 -14.86 -1.18
CA GLY A 64 -7.44 -14.83 -0.54
C GLY A 64 -7.86 -13.47 0.00
N GLU A 65 -9.07 -13.40 0.57
CA GLU A 65 -9.68 -12.17 1.08
C GLU A 65 -8.85 -11.43 2.14
N GLU A 66 -8.09 -12.16 2.98
CA GLU A 66 -7.21 -11.53 3.96
C GLU A 66 -6.09 -10.72 3.30
N ILE A 67 -5.49 -11.26 2.23
CA ILE A 67 -4.43 -10.58 1.48
C ILE A 67 -5.00 -9.34 0.77
N LYS A 68 -6.24 -9.41 0.24
CA LYS A 68 -6.91 -8.25 -0.34
C LYS A 68 -7.15 -7.14 0.70
N ARG A 69 -7.57 -7.51 1.92
CA ARG A 69 -7.73 -6.53 3.03
C ARG A 69 -6.41 -5.90 3.41
N ASP A 70 -5.34 -6.69 3.50
CA ASP A 70 -3.99 -6.17 3.75
C ASP A 70 -3.55 -5.23 2.63
N LEU A 71 -3.81 -5.57 1.36
CA LEU A 71 -3.54 -4.69 0.22
C LEU A 71 -4.26 -3.35 0.39
N GLU A 72 -5.57 -3.34 0.65
CA GLU A 72 -6.32 -2.10 0.84
C GLU A 72 -5.78 -1.27 2.01
N MET A 73 -5.62 -1.91 3.17
CA MET A 73 -5.20 -1.25 4.41
C MET A 73 -3.81 -0.62 4.29
N PHE A 74 -2.79 -1.38 3.86
CA PHE A 74 -1.43 -0.86 3.78
C PHE A 74 -1.24 0.15 2.65
N THR A 75 -1.99 -0.01 1.54
CA THR A 75 -1.99 0.99 0.47
C THR A 75 -2.58 2.30 0.95
N GLU A 76 -3.68 2.25 1.71
CA GLU A 76 -4.29 3.44 2.29
C GLU A 76 -3.37 4.16 3.27
N MET A 77 -2.72 3.40 4.16
CA MET A 77 -1.75 3.96 5.11
C MET A 77 -0.59 4.64 4.39
N ALA A 78 0.04 3.97 3.42
CA ALA A 78 1.15 4.53 2.66
C ALA A 78 0.73 5.76 1.82
N ALA A 79 -0.47 5.74 1.23
CA ALA A 79 -1.01 6.86 0.47
C ALA A 79 -1.23 8.09 1.36
N LYS A 80 -1.79 7.90 2.56
CA LYS A 80 -1.96 8.94 3.58
C LYS A 80 -0.62 9.48 4.10
N SER A 81 0.41 8.63 4.15
CA SER A 81 1.78 9.05 4.46
C SER A 81 2.50 9.77 3.31
N GLY A 82 1.84 9.96 2.16
CA GLY A 82 2.33 10.79 1.07
C GLY A 82 3.02 10.03 -0.07
N ASP A 83 3.12 8.70 0.00
CA ASP A 83 3.77 7.94 -1.07
C ASP A 83 2.97 8.03 -2.38
N ALA A 84 3.59 8.60 -3.42
CA ALA A 84 2.93 8.85 -4.70
C ALA A 84 2.49 7.55 -5.40
N GLY A 85 3.26 6.48 -5.25
CA GLY A 85 2.94 5.17 -5.83
C GLY A 85 1.71 4.55 -5.15
N SER A 86 1.65 4.61 -3.82
CA SER A 86 0.50 4.15 -3.04
C SER A 86 -0.73 5.02 -3.24
N GLN A 87 -0.59 6.34 -3.41
CA GLN A 87 -1.71 7.21 -3.82
C GLN A 87 -2.28 6.76 -5.17
N PHE A 88 -1.42 6.49 -6.15
CA PHE A 88 -1.87 5.95 -7.43
C PHE A 88 -2.53 4.58 -7.29
N ASN A 89 -1.94 3.66 -6.53
CA ASN A 89 -2.50 2.33 -6.31
C ASN A 89 -3.84 2.39 -5.56
N LEU A 90 -4.01 3.30 -4.61
CA LEU A 90 -5.28 3.50 -3.92
C LEU A 90 -6.36 4.01 -4.88
N GLY A 91 -6.01 4.94 -5.78
CA GLY A 91 -6.89 5.33 -6.87
C GLY A 91 -7.34 4.15 -7.73
N LYS A 92 -6.43 3.21 -8.03
CA LYS A 92 -6.77 1.97 -8.74
C LYS A 92 -7.70 1.06 -7.94
N LEU A 93 -7.51 0.96 -6.62
CA LEU A 93 -8.38 0.17 -5.76
C LEU A 93 -9.82 0.71 -5.74
N TYR A 94 -9.99 2.04 -5.70
CA TYR A 94 -11.32 2.63 -5.87
C TYR A 94 -11.92 2.36 -7.25
N MET A 95 -11.13 2.48 -8.32
CA MET A 95 -11.61 2.15 -9.67
C MET A 95 -12.04 0.68 -9.79
N ALA A 96 -11.37 -0.24 -9.09
CA ALA A 96 -11.70 -1.66 -9.12
C ALA A 96 -13.03 -1.99 -8.42
N LYS A 97 -13.59 -1.09 -7.60
CA LYS A 97 -14.90 -1.24 -6.95
C LYS A 97 -16.06 -0.89 -7.88
N ILE A 98 -15.78 -0.24 -9.01
CA ILE A 98 -16.79 0.21 -9.97
C ILE A 98 -17.20 -0.95 -10.86
N ASN A 99 -18.50 -1.20 -10.97
CA ASN A 99 -19.01 -2.15 -11.96
C ASN A 99 -19.18 -1.45 -13.30
N ALA A 100 -18.27 -1.67 -14.25
CA ALA A 100 -18.35 -1.08 -15.58
C ALA A 100 -19.37 -1.75 -16.52
N ASN A 101 -20.00 -2.85 -16.11
CA ASN A 101 -20.97 -3.62 -16.92
C ASN A 101 -22.44 -3.23 -16.64
N VAL A 102 -22.67 -1.99 -16.22
CA VAL A 102 -24.01 -1.45 -15.93
C VAL A 102 -24.38 -0.36 -16.92
N GLU A 103 -25.68 -0.15 -17.13
CA GLU A 103 -26.18 0.90 -18.02
C GLU A 103 -25.95 2.30 -17.44
N TYR A 104 -25.98 2.43 -16.10
CA TYR A 104 -25.76 3.68 -15.37
C TYR A 104 -24.95 3.45 -14.11
N PHE A 105 -24.09 4.41 -13.76
CA PHE A 105 -23.35 4.39 -12.50
C PHE A 105 -24.26 4.63 -11.30
N SER A 106 -24.09 3.82 -10.27
CA SER A 106 -24.73 4.03 -8.98
C SER A 106 -24.09 5.22 -8.23
N PRO A 107 -24.75 5.76 -7.18
CA PRO A 107 -24.12 6.74 -6.30
C PRO A 107 -22.78 6.28 -5.71
N ASP A 108 -22.66 4.98 -5.41
CA ASP A 108 -21.43 4.39 -4.89
C ASP A 108 -20.32 4.36 -5.95
N ASP A 109 -20.66 4.05 -7.21
CA ASP A 109 -19.70 4.14 -8.33
C ASP A 109 -19.19 5.57 -8.51
N ILE A 110 -20.09 6.56 -8.45
CA ILE A 110 -19.73 7.99 -8.55
C ILE A 110 -18.77 8.38 -7.42
N GLU A 111 -19.05 7.96 -6.18
CA GLU A 111 -18.16 8.23 -5.06
C GLU A 111 -16.79 7.54 -5.24
N ASN A 112 -16.76 6.29 -5.70
CA ASN A 112 -15.51 5.60 -6.01
C ASN A 112 -14.70 6.34 -7.10
N ILE A 113 -15.35 6.88 -8.14
CA ILE A 113 -14.68 7.71 -9.15
C ILE A 113 -14.12 8.99 -8.53
N LYS A 114 -14.88 9.67 -7.65
CA LYS A 114 -14.41 10.87 -6.94
C LYS A 114 -13.18 10.58 -6.09
N GLN A 115 -13.20 9.48 -5.33
CA GLN A 115 -12.05 9.02 -4.54
C GLN A 115 -10.85 8.70 -5.44
N ALA A 116 -11.05 8.01 -6.55
CA ALA A 116 -9.99 7.73 -7.52
C ALA A 116 -9.37 9.02 -8.08
N LYS A 117 -10.19 9.99 -8.52
CA LYS A 117 -9.73 11.31 -8.98
C LYS A 117 -8.93 12.03 -7.90
N HIS A 118 -9.38 12.00 -6.65
CA HIS A 118 -8.67 12.60 -5.53
C HIS A 118 -7.26 12.03 -5.38
N TRP A 119 -7.13 10.72 -5.26
CA TRP A 119 -5.83 10.06 -5.05
C TRP A 119 -4.91 10.17 -6.27
N TYR A 120 -5.43 10.03 -7.49
CA TYR A 120 -4.66 10.28 -8.71
C TYR A 120 -4.17 11.72 -8.78
N SER A 121 -4.97 12.70 -8.37
CA SER A 121 -4.55 14.11 -8.36
C SER A 121 -3.37 14.34 -7.41
N MET A 122 -3.33 13.68 -6.26
CA MET A 122 -2.21 13.78 -5.32
C MET A 122 -0.94 13.18 -5.91
N ALA A 123 -1.02 11.97 -6.47
CA ALA A 123 0.13 11.33 -7.13
C ALA A 123 0.61 12.12 -8.35
N ALA A 124 -0.31 12.69 -9.14
CA ALA A 124 -0.02 13.52 -10.30
C ALA A 124 0.70 14.82 -9.93
N LYS A 125 0.33 15.46 -8.82
CA LYS A 125 1.02 16.65 -8.28
C LYS A 125 2.48 16.36 -7.91
N GLN A 126 2.77 15.13 -7.48
CA GLN A 126 4.13 14.66 -7.22
C GLN A 126 4.89 14.24 -8.49
N GLY A 127 4.25 14.33 -9.66
CA GLY A 127 4.89 14.10 -10.96
C GLY A 127 4.71 12.69 -11.53
N LEU A 128 3.96 11.80 -10.87
CA LEU A 128 3.72 10.45 -11.37
C LEU A 128 2.93 10.50 -12.69
N ARG A 129 3.53 10.00 -13.78
CA ARG A 129 2.99 10.15 -15.15
C ARG A 129 1.75 9.30 -15.35
N GLU A 130 1.75 8.11 -14.76
CA GLU A 130 0.64 7.16 -14.76
C GLU A 130 -0.58 7.77 -14.08
N ALA A 131 -0.39 8.47 -12.95
CA ALA A 131 -1.48 9.17 -12.28
C ALA A 131 -2.02 10.33 -13.12
N LYS A 132 -1.17 11.10 -13.81
CA LYS A 132 -1.63 12.15 -14.74
C LYS A 132 -2.47 11.58 -15.88
N ALA A 133 -2.02 10.46 -16.47
CA ALA A 133 -2.77 9.79 -17.53
C ALA A 133 -4.12 9.25 -17.04
N SER A 134 -4.15 8.59 -15.88
CA SER A 134 -5.40 8.11 -15.28
C SER A 134 -6.35 9.25 -14.92
N LEU A 135 -5.84 10.35 -14.36
CA LEU A 135 -6.66 11.52 -14.04
C LEU A 135 -7.31 12.12 -15.30
N LYS A 136 -6.53 12.25 -16.39
CA LYS A 136 -7.03 12.73 -17.68
C LYS A 136 -8.17 11.86 -18.21
N ASN A 137 -8.07 10.53 -18.10
CA ASN A 137 -9.13 9.62 -18.53
C ASN A 137 -10.42 9.77 -17.71
N LEU A 138 -10.33 10.28 -16.47
CA LEU A 138 -11.48 10.52 -15.60
C LEU A 138 -12.05 11.95 -15.72
N GLU A 139 -11.48 12.81 -16.58
CA GLU A 139 -12.02 14.16 -16.82
C GLU A 139 -13.39 14.13 -17.52
N VAL A 140 -13.69 13.06 -18.25
CA VAL A 140 -15.01 12.82 -18.87
C VAL A 140 -16.15 12.76 -17.83
N PHE A 141 -15.80 12.52 -16.56
CA PHE A 141 -16.74 12.43 -15.45
C PHE A 141 -16.81 13.77 -14.71
N GLU A 142 -17.76 14.61 -15.10
CA GLU A 142 -18.05 15.92 -14.50
C GLU A 142 -19.17 15.78 -13.44
N PHE A 143 -18.78 15.55 -12.19
CA PHE A 143 -19.67 15.48 -11.03
C PHE A 143 -18.98 15.85 -9.72
#